data_AF-A0A1H9VJI7-F1
#
_entry.id   AF-A0A1H9VJI7-F1
#
_cell.length_a   1.000
_cell.length_b   1.000
_cell.length_c   1.000
_cell.angle_alpha   90.00
_cell.angle_beta   90.00
_cell.angle_gamma   90.00
#
_symmetry.space_group_name_H-M   'P 1'
#
loop_
_entity.id
_entity.type
_entity.pdbx_description
1 polymer ?
#
loop_
_entity_poly.entity_id
_entity_poly.type
_entity_poly.pdbx_seq_one_letter_code
_entity_poly.pdbx_strand_id
1 'polypeptide(L)'
;MTKNDVITEFSQIVEYLEYGAEHEPELDLKKTRIGESLPIFKAALSFMKKEYPDGDDSYPKNLLMALGILPLEKDLDKLSNGLEYALKTLDEKDRTLILAKYKEELSSRQVAEKYGLHYENSHLYYALHRLGSPLRIKYICSGEEAVINYEKKQAEFTQEIAEIDKKIGILREKGPAEIISSEEIKEVGIYDMAIDDLNLSVRSRNALFRGGYRTLGDFKEKTVTDLMKLRNLGTQSVEEIVTTLAKYGIQIPEDDK
;
A
#
# COMPACT_ATOMS: atom_id res chain seq x y z
N MET A 1 10.47 -24.36 -13.80
CA MET A 1 11.42 -24.35 -12.69
C MET A 1 10.76 -25.06 -11.53
N THR A 2 11.25 -26.25 -11.20
CA THR A 2 10.81 -27.07 -10.07
C THR A 2 11.43 -26.55 -8.77
N LYS A 3 10.92 -27.00 -7.61
CA LYS A 3 11.54 -26.73 -6.29
C LYS A 3 13.01 -27.15 -6.25
N ASN A 4 13.32 -28.27 -6.89
CA ASN A 4 14.70 -28.73 -7.04
C ASN A 4 15.51 -27.77 -7.90
N ASP A 5 14.96 -27.17 -8.95
CA ASP A 5 15.67 -26.19 -9.78
C ASP A 5 16.02 -24.93 -8.95
N VAL A 6 15.08 -24.40 -8.16
CA VAL A 6 15.32 -23.20 -7.31
C VAL A 6 16.32 -23.50 -6.20
N ILE A 7 16.18 -24.63 -5.49
CA ILE A 7 17.12 -25.02 -4.43
C ILE A 7 18.50 -25.31 -5.03
N THR A 8 18.56 -25.89 -6.23
CA THR A 8 19.82 -26.18 -6.93
C THR A 8 20.50 -24.90 -7.39
N GLU A 9 19.79 -23.98 -8.05
CA GLU A 9 20.32 -22.67 -8.46
C GLU A 9 20.79 -21.87 -7.23
N PHE A 10 20.00 -21.84 -6.16
CA PHE A 10 20.37 -21.13 -4.93
C PHE A 10 21.56 -21.79 -4.22
N SER A 11 21.65 -23.12 -4.24
CA SER A 11 22.81 -23.85 -3.70
C SER A 11 24.07 -23.57 -4.54
N GLN A 12 23.96 -23.54 -5.87
CA GLN A 12 25.07 -23.20 -6.78
C GLN A 12 25.57 -21.77 -6.57
N ILE A 13 24.66 -20.81 -6.34
CA ILE A 13 25.05 -19.42 -6.00
C ILE A 13 25.82 -19.39 -4.68
N VAL A 14 25.35 -20.10 -3.65
CA VAL A 14 26.04 -20.16 -2.36
C VAL A 14 27.42 -20.82 -2.50
N GLU A 15 27.51 -21.95 -3.22
CA GLU A 15 28.78 -22.64 -3.49
C GLU A 15 29.76 -21.77 -4.28
N TYR A 16 29.30 -21.03 -5.29
CA TYR A 16 30.13 -20.11 -6.07
C TYR A 16 30.67 -18.96 -5.20
N LEU A 17 29.85 -18.41 -4.31
CA LEU A 17 30.25 -17.37 -3.37
C LEU A 17 31.25 -17.89 -2.33
N GLU A 18 31.12 -19.14 -1.89
CA GLU A 18 32.07 -19.79 -0.99
C GLU A 18 33.41 -20.07 -1.69
N TYR A 19 33.37 -20.59 -2.91
CA TYR A 19 34.56 -20.84 -3.72
C TYR A 19 35.36 -19.56 -3.95
N GLY A 20 34.68 -18.47 -4.31
CA GLY A 20 35.30 -17.15 -4.46
C GLY A 20 35.90 -16.62 -3.15
N ALA A 21 35.24 -16.85 -2.01
CA ALA A 21 35.74 -16.43 -0.70
C ALA A 21 37.01 -17.19 -0.26
N GLU A 22 37.18 -18.42 -0.72
CA GLU A 22 38.31 -19.29 -0.37
C GLU A 22 39.51 -19.14 -1.33
N HIS A 23 39.26 -18.87 -2.61
CA HIS A 23 40.29 -18.99 -3.67
C HIS A 23 40.69 -17.66 -4.33
N GLU A 24 39.96 -16.55 -4.10
CA GLU A 24 40.35 -15.22 -4.58
C GLU A 24 40.65 -14.25 -3.42
N PRO A 25 41.89 -14.20 -2.91
CA PRO A 25 42.25 -13.35 -1.77
C PRO A 25 42.15 -11.83 -2.03
N GLU A 26 42.05 -11.40 -3.29
CA GLU A 26 41.76 -10.00 -3.66
C GLU A 26 40.27 -9.65 -3.53
N LEU A 27 39.39 -10.66 -3.60
CA LEU A 27 37.95 -10.54 -3.42
C LEU A 27 37.61 -10.85 -1.95
N ASP A 28 38.02 -9.96 -1.03
CA ASP A 28 37.69 -10.11 0.40
C ASP A 28 36.19 -9.92 0.61
N LEU A 29 35.41 -10.98 0.36
CA LEU A 29 33.96 -10.96 0.43
C LEU A 29 33.48 -10.54 1.82
N LYS A 30 34.26 -10.76 2.88
CA LYS A 30 33.97 -10.31 4.26
C LYS A 30 33.91 -8.78 4.40
N LYS A 31 34.50 -8.02 3.45
CA LYS A 31 34.43 -6.55 3.37
C LYS A 31 33.41 -6.05 2.35
N THR A 32 32.67 -6.96 1.72
CA THR A 32 31.64 -6.63 0.72
C THR A 32 30.25 -6.89 1.30
N ARG A 33 29.24 -6.17 0.79
CA ARG A 33 27.83 -6.41 1.14
C ARG A 33 27.38 -7.85 0.86
N ILE A 34 28.06 -8.54 -0.05
CA ILE A 34 27.79 -9.94 -0.43
C ILE A 34 28.19 -10.88 0.71
N GLY A 35 29.39 -10.72 1.31
CA GLY A 35 29.81 -11.55 2.43
C GLY A 35 29.05 -11.27 3.73
N GLU A 36 28.57 -10.04 3.96
CA GLU A 36 27.64 -9.73 5.06
C GLU A 36 26.30 -10.46 4.91
N SER A 37 25.87 -10.69 3.66
CA SER A 37 24.59 -11.35 3.34
C SER A 37 24.70 -12.88 3.30
N LEU A 38 25.91 -13.44 3.16
CA LEU A 38 26.14 -14.89 3.05
C LEU A 38 25.57 -15.70 4.24
N PRO A 39 25.69 -15.27 5.51
CA PRO A 39 25.04 -15.95 6.63
C PRO A 39 23.50 -15.97 6.52
N ILE A 40 22.90 -14.90 5.99
CA ILE A 40 21.44 -14.80 5.77
C ILE A 40 21.02 -15.80 4.71
N PHE A 41 21.77 -15.89 3.60
CA PHE A 41 21.52 -16.86 2.54
C PHE A 41 21.67 -18.31 3.02
N LYS A 42 22.69 -18.60 3.85
CA LYS A 42 22.87 -19.93 4.47
C LYS A 42 21.74 -20.29 5.43
N ALA A 43 21.31 -19.33 6.26
CA ALA A 43 20.19 -19.51 7.17
C ALA A 43 18.89 -19.76 6.39
N ALA A 44 18.64 -19.02 5.31
CA ALA A 44 17.50 -19.22 4.43
C ALA A 44 17.54 -20.59 3.74
N LEU A 45 18.71 -21.01 3.20
CA LEU A 45 18.86 -22.32 2.57
C LEU A 45 18.70 -23.47 3.57
N SER A 46 19.24 -23.33 4.78
CA SER A 46 19.07 -24.31 5.86
C SER A 46 17.61 -24.39 6.32
N PHE A 47 16.93 -23.25 6.45
CA PHE A 47 15.50 -23.19 6.74
C PHE A 47 14.67 -23.86 5.64
N MET A 48 14.94 -23.56 4.37
CA MET A 48 14.28 -24.20 3.23
C MET A 48 14.51 -25.72 3.21
N LYS A 49 15.73 -26.19 3.46
CA LYS A 49 16.03 -27.63 3.54
C LYS A 49 15.39 -28.31 4.75
N LYS A 50 15.20 -27.60 5.87
CA LYS A 50 14.63 -28.13 7.12
C LYS A 50 13.10 -28.18 7.12
N GLU A 51 12.46 -27.10 6.70
CA GLU A 51 10.99 -27.00 6.67
C GLU A 51 10.39 -27.76 5.48
N TYR A 52 11.21 -28.07 4.46
CA TYR A 52 10.77 -28.79 3.27
C TYR A 52 11.67 -29.99 2.94
N PRO A 53 11.85 -30.95 3.87
CA PRO A 53 12.94 -31.92 3.85
C PRO A 53 12.87 -32.92 2.69
N ASP A 54 11.69 -33.23 2.13
CA ASP A 54 11.55 -34.05 0.92
C ASP A 54 10.20 -33.78 0.22
N GLY A 55 10.27 -33.49 -1.08
CA GLY A 55 9.35 -34.00 -2.11
C GLY A 55 7.83 -33.76 -2.12
N ASP A 56 7.19 -33.06 -1.17
CA ASP A 56 5.74 -32.77 -1.30
C ASP A 56 5.47 -31.59 -2.25
N ASP A 57 5.77 -31.80 -3.53
CA ASP A 57 5.38 -30.95 -4.66
C ASP A 57 3.94 -31.26 -5.11
N SER A 58 3.08 -31.76 -4.21
CA SER A 58 1.68 -31.98 -4.53
C SER A 58 0.93 -30.66 -4.69
N TYR A 59 -0.16 -30.71 -5.44
CA TYR A 59 -1.10 -29.61 -5.47
C TYR A 59 -1.69 -29.37 -4.07
N PRO A 60 -1.75 -28.12 -3.56
CA PRO A 60 -1.48 -26.86 -4.26
C PRO A 60 -0.06 -26.28 -4.07
N LYS A 61 0.81 -26.92 -3.29
CA LYS A 61 2.14 -26.40 -2.93
C LYS A 61 3.00 -26.12 -4.15
N ASN A 62 3.02 -27.02 -5.13
CA ASN A 62 3.77 -26.84 -6.38
C ASN A 62 3.36 -25.59 -7.18
N LEU A 63 2.07 -25.30 -7.27
CA LEU A 63 1.56 -24.13 -7.96
C LEU A 63 1.87 -22.85 -7.18
N LEU A 64 1.72 -22.88 -5.85
CA LEU A 64 2.11 -21.76 -4.99
C LEU A 64 3.60 -21.42 -5.17
N MET A 65 4.47 -22.43 -5.16
CA MET A 65 5.90 -22.24 -5.40
C MET A 65 6.19 -21.72 -6.81
N ALA A 66 5.48 -22.20 -7.83
CA ALA A 66 5.60 -21.67 -9.20
C ALA A 66 5.17 -20.20 -9.33
N LEU A 67 4.30 -19.72 -8.43
CA LEU A 67 3.90 -18.32 -8.29
C LEU A 67 4.86 -17.51 -7.39
N GLY A 68 5.93 -18.13 -6.87
CA GLY A 68 6.88 -17.51 -5.95
C GLY A 68 6.38 -17.39 -4.52
N ILE A 69 5.30 -18.09 -4.16
CA ILE A 69 4.77 -18.14 -2.80
C ILE A 69 5.31 -19.40 -2.12
N LEU A 70 5.98 -19.22 -0.99
CA LEU A 70 6.49 -20.33 -0.19
C LEU A 70 5.49 -20.65 0.94
N PRO A 71 4.64 -21.69 0.80
CA PRO A 71 3.61 -21.98 1.79
C PRO A 71 4.20 -22.66 3.03
N LEU A 72 4.01 -22.07 4.21
CA LEU A 72 4.24 -22.77 5.48
C LEU A 72 3.04 -23.70 5.75
N GLU A 73 3.28 -24.87 6.36
CA GLU A 73 2.20 -25.85 6.61
C GLU A 73 1.01 -25.25 7.38
N LYS A 74 1.30 -24.40 8.37
CA LYS A 74 0.26 -23.72 9.17
C LYS A 74 -0.64 -22.78 8.36
N ASP A 75 -0.16 -22.27 7.22
CA ASP A 75 -0.85 -21.28 6.39
C ASP A 75 -1.48 -21.91 5.14
N LEU A 76 -1.24 -23.21 4.91
CA LEU A 76 -1.60 -23.90 3.67
C LEU A 76 -3.11 -23.88 3.41
N ASP A 77 -3.95 -24.08 4.43
CA ASP A 77 -5.41 -24.07 4.27
C ASP A 77 -5.91 -22.71 3.78
N LYS A 78 -5.40 -21.63 4.38
CA LYS A 78 -5.75 -20.26 4.00
C LYS A 78 -5.30 -19.95 2.57
N LEU A 79 -4.04 -20.30 2.24
CA LEU A 79 -3.48 -20.10 0.91
C LEU A 79 -4.23 -20.94 -0.15
N SER A 80 -4.65 -22.15 0.20
CA SER A 80 -5.42 -23.03 -0.68
C SER A 80 -6.78 -22.45 -1.03
N ASN A 81 -7.50 -21.91 -0.03
CA ASN A 81 -8.78 -21.24 -0.25
C ASN A 81 -8.61 -19.98 -1.12
N GLY A 82 -7.59 -19.17 -0.83
CA GLY A 82 -7.28 -17.98 -1.63
C GLY A 82 -6.88 -18.32 -3.08
N LEU A 83 -6.13 -19.41 -3.27
CA LEU A 83 -5.76 -19.94 -4.58
C LEU A 83 -6.96 -20.46 -5.36
N GLU A 84 -7.87 -21.19 -4.71
CA GLU A 84 -9.09 -21.66 -5.36
C GLU A 84 -9.94 -20.48 -5.85
N TYR A 85 -10.08 -19.44 -5.03
CA TYR A 85 -10.74 -18.21 -5.43
C TYR A 85 -10.02 -17.54 -6.61
N ALA A 86 -8.71 -17.34 -6.52
CA ALA A 86 -7.92 -16.73 -7.58
C ALA A 86 -8.09 -17.50 -8.90
N LEU A 87 -8.05 -18.83 -8.88
CA LEU A 87 -8.30 -19.69 -10.04
C LEU A 87 -9.71 -19.53 -10.63
N LYS A 88 -10.74 -19.30 -9.80
CA LYS A 88 -12.12 -19.04 -10.27
C LYS A 88 -12.23 -17.72 -11.03
N THR A 89 -11.36 -16.75 -10.77
CA THR A 89 -11.31 -15.46 -11.49
C THR A 89 -10.60 -15.52 -12.85
N LEU A 90 -10.02 -16.66 -13.24
CA LEU A 90 -9.45 -16.86 -14.58
C LEU A 90 -10.47 -17.44 -15.55
N ASP A 91 -10.24 -17.18 -16.83
CA ASP A 91 -10.88 -17.80 -17.97
C ASP A 91 -10.79 -19.34 -17.85
N GLU A 92 -11.84 -20.06 -18.27
CA GLU A 92 -11.92 -21.51 -18.14
C GLU A 92 -10.73 -22.23 -18.81
N LYS A 93 -10.28 -21.71 -19.96
CA LYS A 93 -9.12 -22.23 -20.69
C LYS A 93 -7.83 -22.11 -19.87
N ASP A 94 -7.55 -20.95 -19.30
CA ASP A 94 -6.32 -20.72 -18.53
C ASP A 94 -6.33 -21.57 -17.25
N ARG A 95 -7.47 -21.62 -16.56
CA ARG A 95 -7.66 -22.45 -15.36
C ARG A 95 -7.43 -23.94 -15.63
N THR A 96 -8.01 -24.47 -16.71
CA THR A 96 -7.86 -25.89 -17.06
C THR A 96 -6.43 -26.26 -17.43
N LEU A 97 -5.70 -25.40 -18.14
CA LEU A 97 -4.28 -25.62 -18.45
C LEU A 97 -3.42 -25.68 -17.18
N ILE A 98 -3.65 -24.76 -16.25
CA ILE A 98 -2.92 -24.73 -14.97
C ILE A 98 -3.23 -25.98 -14.15
N LEU A 99 -4.51 -26.34 -14.00
CA LEU A 99 -4.90 -27.54 -13.24
C LEU A 99 -4.38 -28.83 -13.89
N ALA A 100 -4.43 -28.93 -15.22
CA ALA A 100 -3.86 -30.06 -15.95
C ALA A 100 -2.35 -30.22 -15.66
N LYS A 101 -1.61 -29.11 -15.58
CA LYS A 101 -0.17 -29.13 -15.27
C LYS A 101 0.13 -29.49 -13.82
N TYR A 102 -0.52 -28.82 -12.88
CA TYR A 102 -0.11 -28.84 -11.46
C TYR A 102 -0.94 -29.77 -10.59
N LYS A 103 -2.22 -30.01 -10.93
CA LYS A 103 -3.12 -30.89 -10.18
C LYS A 103 -3.22 -32.29 -10.79
N GLU A 104 -3.22 -32.39 -12.12
CA GLU A 104 -3.18 -33.68 -12.83
C GLU A 104 -1.75 -34.15 -13.16
N GLU A 105 -0.74 -33.35 -12.79
CA GLU A 105 0.69 -33.65 -12.98
C GLU A 105 1.10 -33.93 -14.44
N LEU A 106 0.35 -33.41 -15.42
CA LEU A 106 0.68 -33.62 -16.83
C LEU A 106 1.95 -32.85 -17.22
N SER A 107 2.80 -33.45 -18.04
CA SER A 107 3.93 -32.74 -18.65
C SER A 107 3.43 -31.60 -19.55
N SER A 108 4.26 -30.57 -19.76
CA SER A 108 3.86 -29.43 -20.61
C SER A 108 3.50 -29.87 -22.03
N ARG A 109 4.19 -30.91 -22.52
CA ARG A 109 3.89 -31.59 -23.78
C ARG A 109 2.53 -32.29 -23.78
N GLN A 110 2.21 -33.06 -22.74
CA GLN A 110 0.89 -33.70 -22.62
C GLN A 110 -0.24 -32.67 -22.51
N VAL A 111 0.00 -31.54 -21.83
CA VAL A 111 -0.96 -30.42 -21.81
C VAL A 111 -1.14 -29.84 -23.21
N ALA A 112 -0.05 -29.60 -23.95
CA ALA A 112 -0.12 -29.07 -25.31
C ALA A 112 -0.87 -30.02 -26.27
N GLU A 113 -0.57 -31.32 -26.20
CA GLU A 113 -1.23 -32.37 -26.97
C GLU A 113 -2.73 -32.48 -26.61
N LYS A 114 -3.07 -32.52 -25.32
CA LYS A 114 -4.46 -32.63 -24.82
C LYS A 114 -5.34 -31.46 -25.26
N TYR A 115 -4.78 -30.26 -25.35
CA TYR A 115 -5.54 -29.04 -25.69
C TYR A 115 -5.25 -28.50 -27.10
N GLY A 116 -4.54 -29.26 -27.95
CA GLY A 116 -4.26 -28.90 -29.34
C GLY A 116 -3.48 -27.59 -29.50
N LEU A 117 -2.57 -27.29 -28.58
CA LEU A 117 -1.82 -26.02 -28.55
C LEU A 117 -0.50 -26.15 -29.32
N HIS A 118 -0.26 -25.23 -30.24
CA HIS A 118 1.04 -25.08 -30.90
C HIS A 118 1.93 -24.18 -30.01
N TYR A 119 3.20 -24.52 -29.84
CA TYR A 119 4.15 -23.93 -28.86
C TYR A 119 3.88 -24.39 -27.41
N GLU A 120 4.54 -25.46 -26.98
CA GLU A 120 4.25 -26.23 -25.76
C GLU A 120 4.37 -25.47 -24.42
N ASN A 121 4.85 -24.22 -24.40
CA ASN A 121 5.07 -23.48 -23.17
C ASN A 121 4.51 -22.05 -23.14
N SER A 122 4.15 -21.45 -24.28
CA SER A 122 3.70 -20.05 -24.30
C SER A 122 2.37 -19.85 -23.59
N HIS A 123 1.38 -20.70 -23.87
CA HIS A 123 0.04 -20.57 -23.30
C HIS A 123 -0.01 -20.83 -21.80
N LEU A 124 0.65 -21.90 -21.32
CA LEU A 124 0.75 -22.19 -19.90
C LEU A 124 1.52 -21.09 -19.15
N TYR A 125 2.58 -20.56 -19.75
CA TYR A 125 3.31 -19.41 -19.20
C TYR A 125 2.41 -18.18 -19.06
N TYR A 126 1.65 -17.82 -20.10
CA TYR A 126 0.72 -16.69 -20.02
C TYR A 126 -0.40 -16.90 -19.01
N ALA A 127 -0.94 -18.13 -18.91
CA ALA A 127 -1.93 -18.48 -17.90
C ALA A 127 -1.38 -18.31 -16.48
N LEU A 128 -0.16 -18.79 -16.23
CA LEU A 128 0.53 -18.60 -14.95
C LEU A 128 0.83 -17.15 -14.66
N HIS A 129 1.28 -16.38 -15.64
CA HIS A 129 1.52 -14.94 -15.49
C HIS A 129 0.23 -14.18 -15.13
N ARG A 130 -0.92 -14.58 -15.70
CA ARG A 130 -2.22 -14.00 -15.35
C ARG A 130 -2.64 -14.38 -13.93
N LEU A 131 -2.42 -15.63 -13.52
CA LEU A 131 -2.69 -16.08 -12.14
C LEU A 131 -1.75 -15.37 -11.14
N GLY A 132 -0.51 -15.10 -11.52
CA GLY A 132 0.48 -14.37 -10.73
C GLY A 132 0.34 -12.85 -10.77
N SER A 133 -0.78 -12.30 -11.25
CA SER A 133 -0.99 -10.86 -11.23
C SER A 133 -1.00 -10.33 -9.79
N PRO A 134 -0.56 -9.07 -9.53
CA PRO A 134 -0.51 -8.53 -8.18
C PRO A 134 -1.83 -8.65 -7.41
N LEU A 135 -2.96 -8.49 -8.10
CA LEU A 135 -4.30 -8.63 -7.54
C LEU A 135 -4.61 -10.07 -7.11
N ARG A 136 -4.30 -11.06 -7.96
CA ARG A 136 -4.57 -12.47 -7.65
C ARG A 136 -3.62 -13.03 -6.60
N ILE A 137 -2.36 -12.59 -6.57
CA ILE A 137 -1.45 -12.86 -5.46
C ILE A 137 -2.03 -12.31 -4.15
N LYS A 138 -2.64 -11.11 -4.18
CA LYS A 138 -3.34 -10.56 -3.01
C LYS A 138 -4.52 -11.44 -2.58
N TYR A 139 -5.33 -11.96 -3.53
CA TYR A 139 -6.38 -12.94 -3.22
C TYR A 139 -5.83 -14.19 -2.55
N ILE A 140 -4.75 -14.76 -3.08
CA ILE A 140 -4.10 -15.97 -2.54
C ILE A 140 -3.63 -15.76 -1.10
N CYS A 141 -2.92 -14.66 -0.83
CA CYS A 141 -2.30 -14.43 0.48
C CYS A 141 -3.28 -13.88 1.53
N SER A 142 -4.24 -13.07 1.12
CA SER A 142 -5.10 -12.30 2.04
C SER A 142 -6.48 -12.92 2.22
N GLY A 143 -6.90 -13.82 1.34
CA GLY A 143 -8.24 -14.39 1.31
C GLY A 143 -9.26 -13.48 0.63
N GLU A 144 -10.39 -14.07 0.22
CA GLU A 144 -11.45 -13.42 -0.57
C GLU A 144 -12.05 -12.20 0.14
N GLU A 145 -12.50 -12.36 1.39
CA GLU A 145 -13.20 -11.30 2.14
C GLU A 145 -12.37 -10.03 2.30
N ALA A 146 -11.07 -10.18 2.54
CA ALA A 146 -10.17 -9.04 2.74
C ALA A 146 -10.01 -8.21 1.46
N VAL A 147 -9.97 -8.86 0.29
CA VAL A 147 -9.78 -8.14 -0.96
C VAL A 147 -11.09 -7.60 -1.52
N ILE A 148 -12.21 -8.33 -1.39
CA ILE A 148 -13.54 -7.79 -1.74
C ILE A 148 -13.84 -6.54 -0.92
N ASN A 149 -13.56 -6.56 0.39
CA ASN A 149 -13.72 -5.37 1.23
C ASN A 149 -12.78 -4.23 0.83
N TYR A 150 -11.55 -4.55 0.41
CA TYR A 150 -10.61 -3.55 -0.10
C TYR A 150 -11.09 -2.93 -1.41
N GLU A 151 -11.54 -3.73 -2.37
CA GLU A 151 -12.08 -3.26 -3.66
C GLU A 151 -13.35 -2.43 -3.46
N LYS A 152 -14.24 -2.86 -2.57
CA LYS A 152 -15.43 -2.10 -2.20
C LYS A 152 -15.06 -0.74 -1.61
N LYS A 153 -14.13 -0.70 -0.65
CA LYS A 153 -13.60 0.55 -0.11
C LYS A 153 -12.91 1.42 -1.16
N GLN A 154 -12.19 0.81 -2.09
CA GLN A 154 -11.53 1.53 -3.17
C GLN A 154 -12.56 2.18 -4.12
N ALA A 155 -13.66 1.48 -4.41
CA ALA A 155 -14.78 2.02 -5.18
C ALA A 155 -15.49 3.16 -4.43
N GLU A 156 -15.78 2.98 -3.13
CA GLU A 156 -16.35 4.01 -2.26
C GLU A 156 -15.46 5.27 -2.25
N PHE A 157 -14.16 5.12 -2.04
CA PHE A 157 -13.20 6.23 -2.05
C PHE A 157 -13.11 6.92 -3.42
N THR A 158 -13.20 6.16 -4.51
CA THR A 158 -13.20 6.74 -5.87
C THR A 158 -14.45 7.58 -6.12
N GLN A 159 -15.60 7.16 -5.58
CA GLN A 159 -16.83 7.94 -5.64
C GLN A 159 -16.72 9.23 -4.81
N GLU A 160 -16.18 9.14 -3.58
CA GLU A 160 -15.93 10.32 -2.73
C GLU A 160 -15.00 11.33 -3.42
N ILE A 161 -13.91 10.87 -4.04
CA ILE A 161 -13.01 11.75 -4.81
C ILE A 161 -13.77 12.43 -5.95
N ALA A 162 -14.56 11.68 -6.71
CA ALA A 162 -15.33 12.25 -7.82
C ALA A 162 -16.35 13.30 -7.35
N GLU A 163 -16.96 13.10 -6.19
CA GLU A 163 -17.86 14.09 -5.58
C GLU A 163 -17.11 15.33 -5.10
N ILE A 164 -15.93 15.16 -4.49
CA ILE A 164 -15.06 16.28 -4.07
C ILE A 164 -14.60 17.07 -5.30
N ASP A 165 -14.18 16.41 -6.37
CA ASP A 165 -13.77 17.05 -7.62
C ASP A 165 -14.92 17.86 -8.23
N LYS A 166 -16.15 17.31 -8.20
CA LYS A 166 -17.34 18.04 -8.63
C LYS A 166 -17.60 19.28 -7.77
N LYS A 167 -17.48 19.16 -6.43
CA LYS A 167 -17.61 20.31 -5.51
C LYS A 167 -16.55 21.37 -5.79
N ILE A 168 -15.29 20.97 -5.99
CA ILE A 168 -14.19 21.87 -6.35
C ILE A 168 -14.47 22.56 -7.69
N GLY A 169 -15.01 21.86 -8.69
CA GLY A 169 -15.40 22.45 -9.97
C GLY A 169 -16.42 23.57 -9.82
N ILE A 170 -17.49 23.33 -9.05
CA ILE A 170 -18.54 24.32 -8.78
C ILE A 170 -17.96 25.55 -8.04
N LEU A 171 -17.07 25.32 -7.07
CA LEU A 171 -16.40 26.39 -6.32
C LEU A 171 -15.41 27.19 -7.18
N ARG A 172 -14.84 26.60 -8.24
CA ARG A 172 -13.97 27.32 -9.18
C ARG A 172 -14.77 28.20 -10.15
N GLU A 173 -15.96 27.77 -10.54
CA GLU A 173 -16.86 28.56 -11.41
C GLU A 173 -17.50 29.73 -10.64
N LYS A 174 -17.85 29.51 -9.37
CA LYS A 174 -18.27 30.58 -8.46
C LYS A 174 -17.05 31.34 -7.96
N GLY A 175 -16.71 32.44 -8.61
CA GLY A 175 -15.59 33.29 -8.20
C GLY A 175 -15.67 33.72 -6.72
N PRO A 176 -14.54 34.13 -6.11
CA PRO A 176 -14.43 34.42 -4.67
C PRO A 176 -15.34 35.54 -4.14
N ALA A 177 -16.10 36.22 -5.01
CA ALA A 177 -17.01 37.30 -4.65
C ALA A 177 -18.49 36.87 -4.48
N GLU A 178 -18.88 35.66 -4.92
CA GLU A 178 -20.27 35.16 -4.83
C GLU A 178 -20.47 34.02 -3.83
N ILE A 179 -19.40 33.55 -3.19
CA ILE A 179 -19.46 32.68 -2.03
C ILE A 179 -19.06 33.60 -0.87
N ILE A 180 -20.00 34.14 -0.12
CA ILE A 180 -20.49 33.54 1.13
C ILE A 180 -21.75 34.33 1.52
N SER A 181 -22.91 33.67 1.62
CA SER A 181 -23.92 34.11 2.59
C SER A 181 -23.55 33.49 3.94
N SER A 182 -23.72 34.26 5.01
CA SER A 182 -23.47 33.91 6.41
C SER A 182 -24.11 32.60 6.89
N GLU A 183 -25.04 32.05 6.12
CA GLU A 183 -25.78 30.82 6.39
C GLU A 183 -25.06 29.53 5.96
N GLU A 184 -24.30 29.51 4.84
CA GLU A 184 -23.69 28.27 4.31
C GLU A 184 -22.35 27.90 4.96
N ILE A 185 -21.66 28.84 5.63
CA ILE A 185 -20.48 28.53 6.46
C ILE A 185 -20.85 27.64 7.66
N LYS A 186 -22.14 27.55 8.04
CA LYS A 186 -22.60 26.72 9.15
C LYS A 186 -22.45 25.21 8.91
N GLU A 187 -22.21 24.75 7.68
CA GLU A 187 -22.30 23.31 7.34
C GLU A 187 -20.99 22.64 6.88
N VAL A 188 -19.89 23.37 6.78
CA VAL A 188 -18.57 22.78 6.56
C VAL A 188 -17.79 22.95 7.86
N GLY A 189 -17.28 21.85 8.43
CA GLY A 189 -16.55 21.76 9.72
C GLY A 189 -15.26 22.60 9.84
N ILE A 190 -15.19 23.74 9.17
CA ILE A 190 -14.18 24.79 9.29
C ILE A 190 -14.05 25.21 10.76
N TYR A 191 -15.16 25.36 11.49
CA TYR A 191 -15.12 25.73 12.91
C TYR A 191 -14.50 24.65 13.82
N ASP A 192 -14.48 23.39 13.38
CA ASP A 192 -13.88 22.27 14.11
C ASP A 192 -12.38 22.11 13.81
N MET A 193 -11.84 22.83 12.82
CA MET A 193 -10.42 22.80 12.48
C MET A 193 -9.58 23.30 13.64
N ALA A 194 -8.55 22.52 14.01
CA ALA A 194 -7.67 22.85 15.12
C ALA A 194 -6.69 23.97 14.75
N ILE A 195 -6.33 24.79 15.74
CA ILE A 195 -5.29 25.82 15.58
C ILE A 195 -3.93 25.22 15.19
N ASP A 196 -3.69 23.95 15.52
CA ASP A 196 -2.47 23.22 15.13
C ASP A 196 -2.34 22.98 13.62
N ASP A 197 -3.47 22.85 12.93
CA ASP A 197 -3.54 22.63 11.48
C ASP A 197 -3.37 23.92 10.68
N LEU A 198 -3.40 25.07 11.37
CA LEU A 198 -3.12 26.37 10.77
C LEU A 198 -1.62 26.58 10.65
N ASN A 199 -1.20 27.15 9.52
CA ASN A 199 0.20 27.51 9.28
C ASN A 199 0.61 28.81 10.01
N LEU A 200 0.41 28.84 11.33
CA LEU A 200 0.81 29.94 12.21
C LEU A 200 2.22 29.72 12.76
N SER A 201 2.94 30.82 12.99
CA SER A 201 4.20 30.81 13.72
C SER A 201 4.04 30.19 15.10
N VAL A 202 5.13 29.57 15.58
CA VAL A 202 5.19 28.95 16.93
C VAL A 202 4.78 29.94 18.01
N ARG A 203 5.09 31.24 17.84
CA ARG A 203 4.73 32.29 18.78
C ARG A 203 3.22 32.53 18.82
N SER A 204 2.60 32.72 17.65
CA SER A 204 1.16 32.99 17.53
C SER A 204 0.33 31.81 18.00
N ARG A 205 0.71 30.58 17.61
CA ARG A 205 0.10 29.34 18.08
C ARG A 205 0.17 29.18 19.60
N ASN A 206 1.36 29.36 20.19
CA ASN A 206 1.53 29.22 21.64
C ASN A 206 0.77 30.29 22.42
N ALA A 207 0.62 31.49 21.87
CA ALA A 207 -0.18 32.54 22.50
C ALA A 207 -1.68 32.21 22.47
N LEU A 208 -2.18 31.70 21.34
CA LEU A 208 -3.56 31.24 21.21
C LEU A 208 -3.89 30.09 22.19
N PHE A 209 -3.01 29.08 22.29
CA PHE A 209 -3.23 27.98 23.25
C PHE A 209 -3.23 28.43 24.71
N ARG A 210 -2.39 29.41 25.07
CA ARG A 210 -2.43 30.01 26.43
C ARG A 210 -3.70 30.82 26.66
N GLY A 211 -4.24 31.42 25.61
CA GLY A 211 -5.54 32.10 25.62
C GLY A 211 -6.73 31.15 25.67
N GLY A 212 -6.52 29.84 25.55
CA GLY A 212 -7.58 28.83 25.53
C GLY A 212 -8.22 28.59 24.18
N TYR A 213 -7.70 29.20 23.10
CA TYR A 213 -8.19 29.01 21.74
C TYR A 213 -7.62 27.72 21.15
N ARG A 214 -8.48 26.79 20.78
CA ARG A 214 -8.12 25.47 20.25
C ARG A 214 -8.65 25.22 18.85
N THR A 215 -9.77 25.81 18.49
CA THR A 215 -10.37 25.65 17.15
C THR A 215 -10.70 26.99 16.51
N LEU A 216 -10.94 26.97 15.21
CA LEU A 216 -11.43 28.13 14.47
C LEU A 216 -12.78 28.65 14.99
N GLY A 217 -13.61 27.78 15.58
CA GLY A 217 -14.87 28.15 16.23
C GLY A 217 -14.73 29.15 17.38
N ASP A 218 -13.59 29.14 18.08
CA ASP A 218 -13.35 29.99 19.25
C ASP A 218 -13.25 31.49 18.90
N PHE A 219 -13.15 31.84 17.61
CA PHE A 219 -13.00 33.21 17.10
C PHE A 219 -14.29 33.84 16.60
N LYS A 220 -15.41 33.10 16.60
CA LYS A 220 -16.69 33.53 15.99
C LYS A 220 -17.28 34.81 16.60
N GLU A 221 -16.97 35.08 17.87
CA GLU A 221 -17.45 36.25 18.62
C GLU A 221 -16.30 37.03 19.27
N LYS A 222 -15.12 37.01 18.64
CA LYS A 222 -13.92 37.69 19.14
C LYS A 222 -13.57 38.88 18.28
N THR A 223 -12.94 39.86 18.92
CA THR A 223 -12.51 41.10 18.29
C THR A 223 -10.97 41.18 18.29
N VAL A 224 -10.42 42.09 17.49
CA VAL A 224 -8.96 42.30 17.46
C VAL A 224 -8.44 42.74 18.83
N THR A 225 -9.23 43.50 19.60
CA THR A 225 -8.83 43.92 20.95
C THR A 225 -8.73 42.73 21.92
N ASP A 226 -9.61 41.73 21.78
CA ASP A 226 -9.55 40.51 22.59
C ASP A 226 -8.27 39.70 22.32
N LEU A 227 -7.83 39.66 21.06
CA LEU A 227 -6.52 39.08 20.73
C LEU A 227 -5.37 39.89 21.32
N MET A 228 -5.43 41.22 21.27
CA MET A 228 -4.41 42.09 21.86
C MET A 228 -4.30 41.99 23.38
N LYS A 229 -5.36 41.56 24.08
CA LYS A 229 -5.33 41.30 25.54
C LYS A 229 -4.53 40.04 25.89
N LEU A 230 -4.21 39.17 24.92
CA LEU A 230 -3.45 37.96 25.18
C LEU A 230 -2.00 38.26 25.53
N ARG A 231 -1.56 37.70 26.65
CA ARG A 231 -0.21 37.93 27.19
C ARG A 231 0.85 37.48 26.18
N ASN A 232 1.80 38.35 25.88
CA ASN A 232 2.94 38.13 24.98
C ASN A 232 2.61 38.07 23.47
N LEU A 233 1.40 38.47 23.07
CA LEU A 233 1.04 38.67 21.67
C LEU A 233 1.48 40.05 21.20
N GLY A 234 2.31 40.12 20.15
CA GLY A 234 2.73 41.39 19.54
C GLY A 234 1.83 41.76 18.37
N THR A 235 1.90 43.01 17.89
CA THR A 235 1.13 43.51 16.73
C THR A 235 1.29 42.62 15.50
N GLN A 236 2.53 42.18 15.21
CA GLN A 236 2.82 41.28 14.09
C GLN A 236 2.17 39.89 14.24
N SER A 237 2.08 39.37 15.47
CA SER A 237 1.41 38.08 15.73
C SER A 237 -0.11 38.21 15.60
N VAL A 238 -0.70 39.35 15.99
CA VAL A 238 -2.12 39.63 15.80
C VAL A 238 -2.46 39.70 14.31
N GLU A 239 -1.67 40.43 13.53
CA GLU A 239 -1.85 40.57 12.08
C GLU A 239 -1.72 39.22 11.36
N GLU A 240 -0.74 38.40 11.77
CA GLU A 240 -0.58 37.03 11.28
C GLU A 240 -1.83 36.16 11.54
N ILE A 241 -2.39 36.23 12.77
CA ILE A 241 -3.59 35.49 13.16
C ILE A 241 -4.79 35.96 12.32
N VAL A 242 -5.04 37.27 12.27
CA VAL A 242 -6.18 37.85 11.52
C VAL A 242 -6.09 37.49 10.03
N THR A 243 -4.91 37.65 9.42
CA THR A 243 -4.67 37.31 8.01
C THR A 243 -4.86 35.82 7.75
N THR A 244 -4.43 34.96 8.66
CA THR A 244 -4.60 33.51 8.53
C THR A 244 -6.07 33.13 8.64
N LEU A 245 -6.80 33.64 9.62
CA LEU A 245 -8.24 33.39 9.79
C LEU A 245 -9.07 33.88 8.60
N ALA A 246 -8.71 35.02 8.00
CA ALA A 246 -9.36 35.53 6.80
C ALA A 246 -9.27 34.57 5.60
N LYS A 247 -8.19 33.79 5.47
CA LYS A 247 -8.06 32.75 4.42
C LYS A 247 -9.07 31.62 4.56
N TYR A 248 -9.60 31.42 5.76
CA TYR A 248 -10.63 30.42 6.06
C TYR A 248 -12.03 31.06 6.14
N GLY A 249 -12.19 32.31 5.68
CA GLY A 249 -13.47 33.02 5.68
C GLY A 249 -13.90 33.56 7.05
N ILE A 250 -13.01 33.57 8.04
CA ILE A 250 -13.29 34.09 9.38
C ILE A 250 -12.75 35.52 9.47
N GLN A 251 -13.66 36.48 9.53
CA GLN A 251 -13.32 37.88 9.75
C GLN A 251 -13.48 38.23 11.23
N ILE A 252 -12.41 38.75 11.82
CA ILE A 252 -12.42 39.28 13.18
C ILE A 252 -12.65 40.79 13.08
N PRO A 253 -13.74 41.33 13.62
CA PRO A 253 -13.97 42.76 13.62
C PRO A 253 -12.89 43.50 14.42
N GLU A 254 -12.39 44.60 13.86
CA GLU A 254 -11.75 45.64 14.65
C GLU A 254 -12.84 46.31 15.48
N ASP A 255 -12.64 46.43 16.79
CA ASP A 255 -13.54 47.24 17.61
C ASP A 255 -13.36 48.70 17.18
N ASP A 256 -14.39 49.27 16.56
CA ASP A 256 -14.51 50.70 16.36
C ASP A 256 -14.42 51.41 17.71
N LYS A 257 -13.59 52.47 17.76
CA LYS A 257 -13.77 53.53 18.75
C LYS A 257 -14.91 54.46 18.32
#